data_AF-A0A2V5JB87-F1
#
_entry.id   AF-A0A2V5JB87-F1
#
_cell.length_a   1.000
_cell.length_b   1.000
_cell.length_c   1.000
_cell.angle_alpha   90.00
_cell.angle_beta   90.00
_cell.angle_gamma   90.00
#
_symmetry.space_group_name_H-M   'P 1'
#
loop_
_entity.id
_entity.type
_entity.pdbx_description
1 polymer ?
#
loop_
_entity_poly.entity_id
_entity_poly.type
_entity_poly.pdbx_seq_one_letter_code
_entity_poly.pdbx_strand_id
1 'polypeptide(L)'
;MFVGHYSVAFAAKSEKNRIPLWVLFVAVQFLDYIWATLVLLGIEKLRVIKGFTAGSMLDSYFHPYSHSLITAMAWSGVAALLYKTIWRAKASSSAAVIVGLAVFSHWILDLIAHPRDLAIYDDTWKVGFGLWNYRDPEFALEIALLAGGIIV
;
A
#
# COMPACT_ATOMS: atom_id res chain seq x y z
N MET A 1 5.85 -3.61 -0.91
CA MET A 1 6.88 -2.96 -1.76
C MET A 1 7.33 -1.71 -1.02
N PHE A 2 8.43 -1.05 -1.36
CA PHE A 2 8.87 0.17 -0.67
C PHE A 2 8.55 1.41 -1.52
N VAL A 3 9.55 2.01 -2.18
CA VAL A 3 9.37 3.26 -2.92
C VAL A 3 8.45 3.07 -4.13
N GLY A 4 8.35 1.84 -4.64
CA GLY A 4 7.47 1.49 -5.75
C GLY A 4 6.00 1.88 -5.55
N HIS A 5 5.47 1.97 -4.32
CA HIS A 5 4.09 2.42 -4.09
C HIS A 5 3.83 3.86 -4.56
N TYR A 6 4.83 4.74 -4.44
CA TYR A 6 4.71 6.14 -4.85
C TYR A 6 4.55 6.31 -6.37
N SER A 7 4.91 5.30 -7.17
CA SER A 7 4.65 5.30 -8.61
C SER A 7 3.18 5.55 -8.94
N VAL A 8 2.26 4.93 -8.19
CA VAL A 8 0.82 5.06 -8.39
C VAL A 8 0.35 6.47 -8.06
N ALA A 9 0.95 7.10 -7.04
CA ALA A 9 0.61 8.47 -6.68
C ALA A 9 1.02 9.47 -7.77
N PHE A 10 2.19 9.28 -8.39
CA PHE A 10 2.60 10.08 -9.54
C PHE A 10 1.69 9.83 -10.75
N ALA A 11 1.45 8.57 -11.12
CA ALA A 11 0.63 8.22 -12.27
C ALA A 11 -0.84 8.66 -12.12
N ALA A 12 -1.38 8.64 -10.90
CA ALA A 12 -2.75 9.06 -10.63
C ALA A 12 -2.89 10.59 -10.56
N LYS A 13 -1.78 11.34 -10.42
CA LYS A 13 -1.85 12.80 -10.30
C LYS A 13 -2.24 13.42 -11.63
N SER A 14 -3.33 14.18 -11.62
CA SER A 14 -3.77 14.94 -12.80
C SER A 14 -4.32 16.29 -12.39
N GLU A 15 -4.33 17.27 -13.30
CA GLU A 15 -5.06 18.53 -13.08
C GLU A 15 -6.58 18.33 -13.12
N LYS A 16 -7.05 17.32 -13.87
CA LYS A 16 -8.49 17.04 -14.04
C LYS A 16 -9.15 16.58 -12.74
N ASN A 17 -8.48 15.73 -11.96
CA ASN A 17 -9.02 15.22 -10.70
C ASN A 17 -8.85 16.19 -9.52
N ARG A 18 -7.99 17.21 -9.66
CA ARG A 18 -7.67 18.23 -8.64
C ARG A 18 -7.25 17.66 -7.29
N ILE A 19 -6.77 16.41 -7.25
CA ILE A 19 -6.27 15.80 -6.02
C ILE A 19 -4.86 16.37 -5.76
N PRO A 20 -4.59 16.95 -4.58
CA PRO A 20 -3.23 17.37 -4.22
C PRO A 20 -2.30 16.15 -4.17
N LEU A 21 -1.07 16.27 -4.69
CA LEU A 21 -0.13 15.15 -4.75
C LEU A 21 0.16 14.52 -3.38
N TRP A 22 0.26 15.35 -2.34
CA TRP A 22 0.48 14.85 -0.97
C TRP A 22 -0.66 13.96 -0.48
N VAL A 23 -1.91 14.16 -0.93
CA VAL A 23 -3.03 13.28 -0.60
C VAL A 23 -2.81 11.91 -1.24
N LEU A 24 -2.32 11.86 -2.48
CA LEU A 24 -2.01 10.60 -3.16
C LEU A 24 -0.83 9.89 -2.49
N PHE A 25 0.19 10.61 -2.03
CA PHE A 25 1.28 10.03 -1.23
C PHE A 25 0.79 9.42 0.07
N VAL A 26 -0.12 10.09 0.77
CA VAL A 26 -0.74 9.53 1.98
C VAL A 26 -1.60 8.31 1.64
N ALA A 27 -2.34 8.37 0.52
CA ALA A 27 -3.22 7.27 0.10
C ALA A 27 -2.44 5.99 -0.21
N VAL A 28 -1.38 6.07 -1.02
CA VAL A 28 -0.58 4.88 -1.36
C VAL A 28 0.18 4.29 -0.17
N GLN A 29 0.34 5.03 0.93
CA GLN A 29 0.97 4.55 2.18
C GLN A 29 -0.04 4.33 3.32
N PHE A 30 -1.34 4.42 3.04
CA PHE A 30 -2.36 4.46 4.09
C PHE A 30 -2.40 3.18 4.91
N LEU A 31 -2.23 2.01 4.28
CA LEU A 31 -2.19 0.72 4.98
C LEU A 31 -0.98 0.63 5.91
N ASP A 32 0.18 1.13 5.48
CA ASP A 32 1.39 1.19 6.29
C ASP A 32 1.28 2.09 7.52
N TYR A 33 0.57 3.22 7.41
CA TYR A 33 0.30 4.06 8.59
C TYR A 33 -0.57 3.35 9.61
N ILE A 34 -1.55 2.56 9.14
CA ILE A 34 -2.39 1.73 9.99
C ILE A 34 -1.54 0.63 10.62
N TRP A 35 -0.78 -0.11 9.82
CA TRP A 35 0.11 -1.17 10.27
C TRP A 35 1.10 -0.69 11.33
N ALA A 36 1.84 0.39 11.04
CA ALA A 36 2.80 0.96 11.99
C ALA A 36 2.12 1.34 13.31
N THR A 37 0.92 1.91 13.26
CA THR A 37 0.13 2.23 14.45
C THR A 37 -0.28 0.97 15.22
N LEU A 38 -0.81 -0.04 14.54
CA LEU A 38 -1.27 -1.29 15.16
C LEU A 38 -0.13 -2.10 15.75
N VAL A 39 1.04 -2.10 15.10
CA VAL A 39 2.28 -2.69 15.62
C VAL A 39 2.73 -1.98 16.89
N LEU A 40 2.74 -0.64 16.91
CA LEU A 40 3.13 0.15 18.08
C LEU A 40 2.17 -0.06 19.26
N LEU A 41 0.90 -0.30 18.98
CA LEU A 41 -0.10 -0.68 19.98
C LEU A 41 -0.02 -2.17 20.39
N GLY A 42 0.84 -2.96 19.75
CA GLY A 42 0.98 -4.38 20.00
C GLY A 42 -0.22 -5.23 19.55
N ILE A 43 -1.07 -4.70 18.66
CA ILE A 43 -2.19 -5.44 18.07
C ILE A 43 -1.67 -6.33 16.94
N GLU A 44 -0.98 -5.72 15.99
CA GLU A 44 -0.25 -6.43 14.94
C GLU A 44 1.19 -6.72 15.41
N LYS A 45 1.80 -7.75 14.84
CA LYS A 45 3.08 -8.27 15.31
C LYS A 45 4.08 -8.32 14.17
N LEU A 46 5.27 -7.82 14.47
CA LEU A 46 6.45 -7.99 13.63
C LEU A 46 7.60 -8.49 14.48
N ARG A 47 8.57 -9.12 13.82
CA ARG A 47 9.88 -9.42 14.37
C ARG A 47 10.95 -9.05 13.36
N VAL A 48 12.14 -8.70 13.85
CA VAL A 48 13.28 -8.38 13.01
C VAL A 48 14.18 -9.61 12.94
N ILE A 49 14.28 -10.21 11.76
CA ILE A 49 15.13 -11.37 11.52
C ILE A 49 16.16 -10.97 10.46
N LYS A 50 17.44 -11.01 10.84
CA LYS A 50 18.53 -10.73 9.91
C LYS A 50 18.47 -11.74 8.76
N GLY A 51 18.35 -11.23 7.54
CA GLY A 51 18.26 -12.06 6.33
C GLY A 51 16.93 -12.81 6.17
N PHE A 52 15.84 -12.31 6.77
CA PHE A 52 14.49 -12.87 6.56
C PHE A 52 14.17 -13.02 5.07
N THR A 53 14.34 -11.94 4.32
CA THR A 53 14.39 -11.92 2.86
C THR A 53 15.64 -11.16 2.42
N ALA A 54 15.96 -11.18 1.13
CA ALA A 54 17.09 -10.41 0.60
C ALA A 54 16.81 -8.89 0.59
N GLY A 55 15.55 -8.48 0.42
CA GLY A 55 15.11 -7.08 0.37
C GLY A 55 14.67 -6.50 1.72
N SER A 56 14.24 -7.33 2.68
CA SER A 56 13.70 -6.89 3.97
C SER A 56 14.08 -7.81 5.13
N MET A 57 14.40 -7.21 6.28
CA MET A 57 14.61 -7.93 7.56
C MET A 57 13.35 -8.00 8.42
N LEU A 58 12.25 -7.39 7.96
CA LEU A 58 11.00 -7.32 8.70
C LEU A 58 10.13 -8.53 8.36
N ASP A 59 9.85 -9.35 9.37
CA ASP A 59 8.87 -10.42 9.30
C ASP A 59 7.60 -9.96 10.04
N SER A 60 6.64 -9.42 9.28
CA SER A 60 5.32 -9.00 9.76
C SER A 60 4.40 -10.23 9.80
N TYR A 61 4.66 -11.13 10.75
CA TYR A 61 4.03 -12.45 10.75
C TYR A 61 2.53 -12.43 11.12
N PHE A 62 2.03 -11.36 11.74
CA PHE A 62 0.61 -11.19 12.08
C PHE A 62 0.18 -9.74 11.83
N HIS A 63 -0.49 -9.51 10.70
CA HIS A 63 -0.95 -8.18 10.25
C HIS A 63 -2.26 -8.21 9.46
N PRO A 64 -3.29 -8.94 9.93
CA PRO A 64 -4.52 -9.14 9.17
C PRO A 64 -5.44 -7.90 9.14
N TYR A 65 -5.25 -6.94 10.05
CA TYR A 65 -6.14 -5.78 10.19
C TYR A 65 -5.74 -4.62 9.28
N SER A 66 -4.46 -4.51 8.96
CA SER A 66 -3.91 -3.55 8.00
C SER A 66 -3.83 -4.14 6.59
N HIS A 67 -3.28 -5.36 6.44
CA HIS A 67 -2.82 -5.89 5.16
C HIS A 67 -3.51 -7.17 4.66
N SER A 68 -4.61 -7.61 5.29
CA SER A 68 -5.43 -8.64 4.63
C SER A 68 -6.13 -8.07 3.38
N LEU A 69 -6.42 -8.89 2.38
CA LEU A 69 -7.13 -8.42 1.17
C LEU A 69 -8.47 -7.76 1.53
N ILE A 70 -9.23 -8.38 2.42
CA ILE A 70 -10.54 -7.88 2.84
C ILE A 70 -10.41 -6.54 3.59
N THR A 71 -9.44 -6.40 4.49
CA THR A 71 -9.25 -5.13 5.22
C THR A 71 -8.65 -4.06 4.34
N ALA A 72 -7.75 -4.39 3.41
CA ALA A 72 -7.25 -3.46 2.41
C ALA A 72 -8.38 -2.88 1.55
N MET A 73 -9.34 -3.70 1.11
CA MET A 73 -10.55 -3.24 0.42
C MET A 73 -11.41 -2.33 1.31
N ALA A 74 -11.60 -2.71 2.58
CA ALA A 74 -12.36 -1.91 3.53
C ALA A 74 -11.72 -0.53 3.78
N TRP A 75 -10.40 -0.48 4.05
CA TRP A 75 -9.64 0.75 4.24
C TRP A 75 -9.62 1.63 2.99
N SER A 76 -9.60 1.04 1.81
CA SER A 76 -9.74 1.76 0.54
C SER A 76 -11.09 2.46 0.43
N GLY A 77 -12.17 1.79 0.83
CA GLY A 77 -13.52 2.39 0.91
C GLY A 77 -13.59 3.51 1.96
N VAL A 78 -13.00 3.29 3.14
CA VAL A 78 -12.91 4.30 4.20
C VAL A 78 -12.14 5.53 3.72
N ALA A 79 -10.99 5.37 3.08
CA ALA A 79 -10.19 6.48 2.57
C ALA A 79 -10.94 7.29 1.50
N ALA A 80 -11.64 6.62 0.57
CA ALA A 80 -12.49 7.28 -0.41
C ALA A 80 -13.60 8.11 0.26
N LEU A 81 -14.28 7.53 1.26
CA LEU A 81 -15.33 8.21 2.02
C LEU A 81 -14.79 9.40 2.82
N LEU A 82 -13.66 9.23 3.50
CA LEU A 82 -12.99 10.29 4.26
C LEU A 82 -12.59 11.45 3.34
N TYR A 83 -11.97 11.16 2.18
CA TYR A 83 -11.61 12.18 1.21
C TYR A 83 -12.85 12.95 0.73
N LYS A 84 -13.92 12.24 0.34
CA LYS A 84 -15.17 12.86 -0.10
C LYS A 84 -15.80 13.74 1.00
N THR A 85 -15.71 13.32 2.26
CA THR A 85 -16.34 14.00 3.40
C THR A 85 -15.55 15.22 3.87
N ILE A 86 -14.22 15.16 3.85
CA ILE A 86 -13.34 16.27 4.25
C ILE A 86 -13.32 17.37 3.18
N TRP A 87 -13.22 17.01 1.90
CA TRP A 87 -13.19 17.99 0.79
C TRP A 87 -14.58 18.38 0.25
N ARG A 88 -15.63 17.65 0.63
CA ARG A 88 -17.05 17.96 0.34
C ARG A 88 -17.28 18.34 -1.13
N ALA A 89 -17.89 19.50 -1.37
CA ALA A 89 -18.21 20.03 -2.69
C ALA A 89 -16.98 20.23 -3.60
N LYS A 90 -15.77 20.31 -3.03
CA LYS A 90 -14.52 20.42 -3.82
C LYS A 90 -14.04 19.06 -4.36
N ALA A 91 -14.46 17.95 -3.75
CA ALA A 91 -14.11 16.60 -4.19
C ALA A 91 -15.19 16.03 -5.10
N SER A 92 -14.85 15.76 -6.36
CA SER A 92 -15.70 14.96 -7.24
C SER A 92 -15.77 13.52 -6.73
N SER A 93 -16.86 12.81 -7.04
CA SER A 93 -16.98 11.39 -6.67
C SER A 93 -15.90 10.55 -7.36
N SER A 94 -15.53 10.90 -8.60
CA SER A 94 -14.41 10.28 -9.31
C SER A 94 -13.07 10.48 -8.58
N ALA A 95 -12.81 11.66 -8.03
CA ALA A 95 -11.58 11.91 -7.27
C ALA A 95 -11.51 11.05 -5.99
N ALA A 96 -12.64 10.86 -5.29
CA ALA A 96 -12.71 9.97 -4.14
C ALA A 96 -12.44 8.50 -4.50
N VAL A 97 -12.98 8.03 -5.63
CA VAL A 97 -12.69 6.68 -6.15
C VAL A 97 -11.20 6.53 -6.49
N ILE A 98 -10.57 7.53 -7.11
CA ILE A 98 -9.13 7.51 -7.40
C ILE A 98 -8.32 7.38 -6.11
N VAL A 99 -8.67 8.11 -5.04
CA VAL A 99 -7.99 7.98 -3.74
C VAL A 99 -8.15 6.56 -3.17
N GLY A 100 -9.36 5.99 -3.21
CA GLY A 100 -9.59 4.61 -2.77
C GLY A 100 -8.79 3.58 -3.58
N LEU A 101 -8.74 3.73 -4.91
CA LEU A 101 -7.94 2.87 -5.78
C LEU A 101 -6.43 3.03 -5.51
N ALA A 102 -5.97 4.24 -5.18
CA ALA A 102 -4.58 4.46 -4.78
C ALA A 102 -4.23 3.71 -3.49
N VAL A 103 -5.13 3.69 -2.48
CA VAL A 103 -4.94 2.85 -1.29
C VAL A 103 -4.89 1.37 -1.66
N PHE A 104 -5.87 0.89 -2.45
CA PHE A 104 -5.95 -0.52 -2.81
C PHE A 104 -4.74 -1.00 -3.64
N SER A 105 -4.15 -0.12 -4.44
CA SER A 105 -2.95 -0.42 -5.21
C SER A 105 -1.80 -0.89 -4.32
N HIS A 106 -1.75 -0.46 -3.05
CA HIS A 106 -0.76 -0.90 -2.09
C HIS A 106 -0.75 -2.42 -1.95
N TRP A 107 -1.90 -3.03 -1.66
CA TRP A 107 -2.03 -4.47 -1.48
C TRP A 107 -1.64 -5.26 -2.75
N ILE A 108 -1.97 -4.75 -3.94
CA ILE A 108 -1.62 -5.39 -5.21
C ILE A 108 -0.10 -5.39 -5.43
N LEU A 109 0.56 -4.27 -5.12
CA LEU A 109 2.00 -4.12 -5.22
C LEU A 109 2.73 -4.95 -4.15
N ASP A 110 2.13 -5.08 -2.97
CA ASP A 110 2.62 -5.98 -1.92
C ASP A 110 2.51 -7.43 -2.32
N LEU A 111 1.43 -7.86 -2.99
CA LEU A 111 1.29 -9.22 -3.46
C LEU A 111 2.49 -9.67 -4.32
N ILE A 112 3.08 -8.75 -5.08
CA ILE A 112 4.29 -8.99 -5.87
C ILE A 112 5.53 -9.08 -4.95
N ALA A 113 5.68 -8.10 -4.07
CA ALA A 113 6.87 -7.94 -3.24
C ALA A 113 6.99 -8.98 -2.12
N HIS A 114 5.94 -9.12 -1.32
CA HIS A 114 5.93 -9.86 -0.07
C HIS A 114 6.18 -11.35 -0.26
N PRO A 115 6.86 -12.01 0.71
CA PRO A 115 6.78 -13.47 0.86
C PRO A 115 5.32 -13.89 1.15
N ARG A 116 5.07 -15.19 1.37
CA ARG A 116 3.71 -15.68 1.64
C ARG A 116 3.20 -15.30 3.04
N ASP A 117 3.02 -14.01 3.28
CA ASP A 117 2.63 -13.42 4.56
C ASP A 117 1.37 -12.54 4.48
N LEU A 118 0.85 -12.23 3.28
CA LEU A 118 -0.35 -11.42 3.09
C LEU A 118 -1.60 -12.27 3.19
N ALA A 119 -2.37 -12.11 4.26
CA ALA A 119 -3.60 -12.87 4.42
C ALA A 119 -4.69 -12.45 3.42
N ILE A 120 -5.54 -13.38 3.02
CA ILE A 120 -6.74 -13.03 2.24
C ILE A 120 -7.85 -12.59 3.19
N TYR A 121 -8.09 -13.37 4.24
CA TYR A 121 -9.11 -13.12 5.26
C TYR A 121 -8.60 -13.55 6.63
N ASP A 122 -8.80 -12.67 7.61
CA ASP A 122 -8.21 -12.82 8.95
C ASP A 122 -6.69 -13.07 8.82
N ASP A 123 -6.05 -13.84 9.71
CA ASP A 123 -4.64 -14.24 9.55
C ASP A 123 -4.47 -15.55 8.76
N THR A 124 -5.37 -15.84 7.82
CA THR A 124 -5.42 -17.13 7.11
C THR A 124 -5.26 -16.99 5.59
N TRP A 125 -4.87 -18.09 4.94
CA TRP A 125 -4.75 -18.20 3.48
C TRP A 125 -3.74 -17.19 2.92
N LYS A 126 -2.54 -17.15 3.51
CA LYS A 126 -1.51 -16.17 3.17
C LYS A 126 -0.95 -16.38 1.77
N VAL A 127 -0.85 -15.29 1.02
CA VAL A 127 -0.35 -15.21 -0.36
C VAL A 127 0.84 -14.26 -0.44
N GLY A 128 1.50 -14.24 -1.60
CA GLY A 128 2.69 -13.44 -1.87
C GLY A 128 3.57 -14.13 -2.90
N PHE A 129 4.06 -13.38 -3.89
CA PHE A 129 4.93 -13.90 -4.95
C PHE A 129 6.41 -13.91 -4.54
N GLY A 130 6.77 -13.19 -3.48
CA GLY A 130 8.06 -13.29 -2.84
C GLY A 130 9.20 -12.61 -3.59
N LEU A 131 8.94 -11.52 -4.31
CA LEU A 131 10.01 -10.78 -5.00
C LEU A 131 11.07 -10.23 -4.04
N TRP A 132 10.73 -9.95 -2.78
CA TRP A 132 11.68 -9.59 -1.71
C TRP A 132 12.76 -10.64 -1.45
N ASN A 133 12.60 -11.88 -1.90
CA ASN A 133 13.68 -12.87 -1.87
C ASN A 133 14.82 -12.55 -2.86
N TYR A 134 14.61 -11.60 -3.78
CA TYR A 134 15.55 -11.21 -4.83
C TYR A 134 15.77 -9.69 -4.81
N ARG A 135 16.75 -9.23 -4.03
CA ARG A 135 17.02 -7.80 -3.80
C ARG A 135 17.23 -7.01 -5.09
N ASP A 136 18.07 -7.48 -6.01
CA ASP A 136 18.43 -6.69 -7.19
C ASP A 136 17.25 -6.58 -8.19
N PRO A 137 16.51 -7.67 -8.51
CA PRO A 137 15.28 -7.57 -9.30
C PRO A 137 14.19 -6.73 -8.65
N GLU A 138 13.99 -6.84 -7.34
CA GLU A 138 13.02 -6.01 -6.62
C GLU A 138 13.38 -4.53 -6.73
N PHE A 139 14.62 -4.17 -6.40
CA PHE A 139 15.08 -2.79 -6.48
C PHE A 139 14.94 -2.22 -7.90
N ALA A 140 15.32 -3.00 -8.91
CA ALA A 140 15.16 -2.60 -10.31
C ALA A 140 13.68 -2.34 -10.68
N LEU A 141 12.76 -3.21 -10.21
CA LEU A 141 11.34 -3.04 -10.44
C LEU A 141 10.80 -1.78 -9.75
N GLU A 142 11.18 -1.52 -8.49
CA GLU A 142 10.73 -0.34 -7.75
C GLU A 142 11.14 0.96 -8.44
N ILE A 143 12.39 1.04 -8.89
CA ILE A 143 12.90 2.21 -9.62
C ILE A 143 12.20 2.36 -10.98
N ALA A 144 11.99 1.26 -11.70
CA ALA A 144 11.28 1.29 -12.99
C ALA A 144 9.82 1.76 -12.83
N LEU A 145 9.11 1.26 -11.82
CA LEU A 145 7.75 1.70 -11.50
C LEU A 145 7.73 3.17 -11.12
N LEU A 146 8.62 3.61 -10.22
CA LEU A 146 8.68 5.00 -9.78
C LEU A 146 8.93 5.95 -10.96
N ALA A 147 9.96 5.66 -11.78
CA ALA A 147 10.27 6.45 -12.97
C ALA A 147 9.11 6.43 -13.98
N GLY A 148 8.50 5.27 -14.21
CA GLY A 148 7.33 5.11 -15.05
C GLY A 148 6.19 6.01 -14.57
N GLY A 149 5.82 5.94 -13.30
CA GLY A 149 4.74 6.74 -12.72
C GLY A 149 4.97 8.25 -12.80
N ILE A 150 6.23 8.71 -12.77
CA ILE A 150 6.56 10.14 -12.94
C ILE A 150 6.37 10.61 -14.40
N ILE A 151 6.54 9.72 -15.37
CA ILE A 151 6.53 10.05 -16.81
C ILE A 151 5.11 10.09 -17.38
N VAL A 152 4.17 9.31 -16.84
CA VAL A 152 2.77 9.22 -17.33
C VAL A 152 1.87 10.27 -16.68
#